data_AF-A0A327MJY0-F1
#
_entry.id   AF-A0A327MJY0-F1
#
_cell.length_a   1.000
_cell.length_b   1.000
_cell.length_c   1.000
_cell.angle_alpha   90.00
_cell.angle_beta   90.00
_cell.angle_gamma   90.00
#
_symmetry.space_group_name_H-M   'P 1'
#
loop_
_entity.id
_entity.type
_entity.pdbx_description
1 polymer ?
#
loop_
_entity_poly.entity_id
_entity_poly.type
_entity_poly.pdbx_seq_one_letter_code
_entity_poly.pdbx_strand_id
1 'polypeptide(L)'
;MNRDRALGMDRPIPRRDLLLGAAAIGLGGASPPEAAYPPLRQGLRGSQPGSFEAAHALAAGAPLPEAPSEEEAYDLVVVGAGISGLAAALFWRDARPEARILILDNHDDVGGHARRNEYRIGGRTLLMNGGTMLIDSPRPYGPVAAGLLRRLGVEPARLAARHADPGFWRRQGMGRGIFLDRATFGADHLLTGIGERPWAQVLRDSPLPPAARQDIARLHEARIDYLPGHGPAEKKALLARLSYHDYLARIARVDAAALPFFQTMSHGEWGVGADAVSALDVWAFGFPGFQGLRLAPGAAPGMGYTAAGYAEGGSARFHFPDGNASIVRLLLRALNPRAVPGRGVEAVVLARADYAALDRPDAPVRLRLESTVLRARNGPGGVELVYGRQGSVHRVQAAQCILACWGMMIPHLCPELPEAQAAALRSQVKVPLVYASVLLRNRLAFRRLGIAAAQAPGCLFTALRLDWKTRIGGYDSIGRPEEPILLFLSHVPCAPGLDQRSQHRAGRAALLATSFEAFERALRDQLQRMLGAGGFEAARDILGITVNRWPHGYAYEYNPLFDPDYPPGEAPHEIGRRRLGRIAIANSDAGAAAYTDSAIDQAHRAVTELLTA
;
A
#
# COMPACT_ATOMS: atom_id res chain seq x y z
N MET A 1 38.41 -2.95 3.41
CA MET A 1 37.47 -3.74 2.56
C MET A 1 36.49 -2.77 1.93
N ASN A 2 36.28 -2.80 0.61
CA ASN A 2 35.32 -1.90 -0.06
C ASN A 2 33.92 -2.15 0.51
N ARG A 3 33.26 -1.11 1.06
CA ARG A 3 31.94 -1.20 1.70
C ARG A 3 30.90 -1.80 0.74
N ASP A 4 31.00 -1.48 -0.55
CA ASP A 4 30.09 -2.00 -1.58
C ASP A 4 30.22 -3.50 -1.74
N ARG A 5 31.45 -4.02 -1.73
CA ARG A 5 31.72 -5.46 -1.78
C ARG A 5 31.25 -6.18 -0.53
N ALA A 6 31.37 -5.55 0.64
CA ALA A 6 30.87 -6.10 1.91
C ALA A 6 29.34 -6.21 1.92
N LEU A 7 28.64 -5.22 1.37
CA LEU A 7 27.18 -5.24 1.21
C LEU A 7 26.73 -6.16 0.06
N GLY A 8 27.64 -6.56 -0.83
CA GLY A 8 27.36 -7.37 -2.00
C GLY A 8 26.65 -6.60 -3.10
N MET A 9 27.00 -5.33 -3.30
CA MET A 9 26.47 -4.49 -4.39
C MET A 9 26.97 -4.93 -5.77
N ASP A 10 28.13 -5.59 -5.83
CA ASP A 10 28.71 -6.27 -7.01
C ASP A 10 28.07 -7.65 -7.27
N ARG A 11 27.35 -8.15 -6.27
CA ARG A 11 26.32 -9.19 -6.26
C ARG A 11 25.28 -9.05 -7.37
N PRO A 12 25.27 -9.80 -8.50
CA PRO A 12 24.02 -9.89 -9.23
C PRO A 12 22.99 -10.57 -8.31
N ILE A 13 22.09 -9.78 -7.74
CA ILE A 13 20.72 -10.26 -7.61
C ILE A 13 20.34 -10.64 -9.05
N PRO A 14 19.66 -11.77 -9.31
CA PRO A 14 19.10 -12.04 -10.64
C PRO A 14 18.06 -10.94 -10.98
N ARG A 15 18.55 -9.76 -11.36
CA ARG A 15 17.84 -8.57 -11.81
C ARG A 15 17.64 -8.78 -13.30
N ARG A 16 16.65 -9.57 -13.68
CA ARG A 16 16.31 -9.76 -15.10
C ARG A 16 15.55 -8.56 -15.70
N ASP A 17 15.84 -7.34 -15.24
CA ASP A 17 15.06 -6.14 -15.55
C ASP A 17 15.90 -4.97 -16.13
N LEU A 18 17.15 -5.21 -16.55
CA LEU A 18 17.94 -4.19 -17.27
C LEU A 18 18.46 -4.78 -18.58
N LEU A 19 17.61 -4.73 -19.61
CA LEU A 19 17.94 -4.59 -21.05
C LEU A 19 16.75 -5.08 -21.90
N LEU A 20 15.72 -4.27 -22.07
CA LEU A 20 14.83 -4.37 -23.23
C LEU A 20 14.47 -2.97 -23.73
N GLY A 21 15.53 -2.26 -24.14
CA GLY A 21 15.47 -1.09 -25.00
C GLY A 21 16.34 -1.29 -26.24
N ALA A 22 16.34 -2.49 -26.84
CA ALA A 22 16.86 -2.77 -28.18
C ALA A 22 16.59 -4.24 -28.59
N ALA A 23 15.80 -4.42 -29.65
CA ALA A 23 15.78 -5.50 -30.64
C ALA A 23 15.55 -7.01 -30.27
N ALA A 24 14.74 -7.63 -31.16
CA ALA A 24 14.81 -9.02 -31.70
C ALA A 24 13.81 -10.09 -31.23
N ILE A 25 12.73 -10.23 -32.02
CA ILE A 25 12.31 -11.39 -32.86
C ILE A 25 12.81 -12.80 -32.44
N GLY A 26 11.88 -13.76 -32.28
CA GLY A 26 12.18 -15.19 -32.42
C GLY A 26 11.06 -16.14 -31.97
N LEU A 27 10.56 -16.97 -32.89
CA LEU A 27 9.42 -17.89 -32.81
C LEU A 27 9.69 -19.19 -32.01
N GLY A 28 8.62 -19.81 -31.47
CA GLY A 28 8.58 -21.24 -31.12
C GLY A 28 7.93 -21.55 -29.76
N GLY A 29 6.92 -22.44 -29.76
CA GLY A 29 6.11 -22.79 -28.59
C GLY A 29 6.92 -23.25 -27.38
N ALA A 30 6.90 -22.44 -26.33
CA ALA A 30 7.35 -22.75 -24.99
C ALA A 30 6.46 -21.98 -24.00
N SER A 31 6.42 -22.40 -22.73
CA SER A 31 5.84 -21.58 -21.67
C SER A 31 6.33 -20.14 -21.79
N PRO A 32 5.48 -19.11 -21.61
CA PRO A 32 5.94 -17.73 -21.74
C PRO A 32 7.20 -17.56 -20.90
N PRO A 33 8.27 -16.93 -21.43
CA PRO A 33 9.50 -16.74 -20.68
C PRO A 33 9.18 -16.09 -19.33
N GLU A 34 9.96 -16.33 -18.28
CA GLU A 34 9.72 -15.71 -16.95
C GLU A 34 9.58 -14.17 -17.05
N ALA A 35 10.18 -13.55 -18.08
CA ALA A 35 9.99 -12.15 -18.44
C ALA A 35 8.53 -11.75 -18.73
N ALA A 36 7.66 -12.67 -19.14
CA ALA A 36 6.24 -12.48 -19.43
C ALA A 36 5.30 -12.77 -18.24
N TYR A 37 5.84 -13.02 -17.03
CA TYR A 37 5.05 -13.20 -15.81
C TYR A 37 5.43 -12.12 -14.77
N PRO A 38 4.75 -10.97 -14.78
CA PRO A 38 5.10 -9.79 -13.96
C PRO A 38 5.33 -10.05 -12.46
N PRO A 39 4.62 -10.98 -11.78
CA PRO A 39 4.85 -11.25 -10.36
C PRO A 39 6.26 -11.75 -10.01
N LEU A 40 7.01 -12.33 -10.97
CA LEU A 40 8.39 -12.79 -10.76
C LEU A 40 9.45 -11.70 -10.97
N ARG A 41 9.06 -10.55 -11.53
CA ARG A 41 9.99 -9.44 -11.78
C ARG A 41 10.42 -8.82 -10.44
N GLN A 42 11.74 -8.69 -10.26
CA GLN A 42 12.38 -8.11 -9.07
C GLN A 42 12.91 -6.71 -9.38
N GLY A 43 13.51 -6.03 -8.41
CA GLY A 43 13.97 -4.65 -8.60
C GLY A 43 12.89 -3.61 -8.27
N LEU A 44 12.87 -2.49 -8.98
CA LEU A 44 11.90 -1.42 -8.74
C LEU A 44 10.57 -1.71 -9.44
N ARG A 45 9.53 -1.90 -8.62
CA ARG A 45 8.15 -2.21 -9.02
C ARG A 45 7.21 -1.17 -8.39
N GLY A 46 5.90 -1.35 -8.54
CA GLY A 46 4.91 -0.33 -8.17
C GLY A 46 4.75 0.66 -9.31
N SER A 47 5.20 1.91 -9.15
CA SER A 47 5.38 2.86 -10.26
C SER A 47 6.78 2.68 -10.91
N GLN A 48 6.91 1.62 -11.72
CA GLN A 48 8.14 1.31 -12.47
C GLN A 48 8.31 2.19 -13.72
N PRO A 49 9.53 2.28 -14.31
CA PRO A 49 9.71 2.91 -15.61
C PRO A 49 8.75 2.37 -16.67
N GLY A 50 8.22 3.25 -17.49
CA GLY A 50 7.20 2.98 -18.52
C GLY A 50 5.75 3.09 -18.03
N SER A 51 5.49 3.11 -16.72
CA SER A 51 4.12 3.15 -16.18
C SER A 51 3.58 4.56 -15.95
N PHE A 52 4.40 5.61 -15.89
CA PHE A 52 3.93 6.93 -15.44
C PHE A 52 4.36 8.10 -16.34
N GLU A 53 5.29 7.88 -17.25
CA GLU A 53 5.96 8.92 -18.04
C GLU A 53 4.97 9.62 -18.97
N ALA A 54 4.12 8.87 -19.67
CA ALA A 54 3.11 9.43 -20.55
C ALA A 54 2.07 10.27 -19.77
N ALA A 55 1.62 9.79 -18.62
CA ALA A 55 0.69 10.52 -17.75
C ALA A 55 1.33 11.79 -17.16
N HIS A 56 2.61 11.72 -16.76
CA HIS A 56 3.35 12.90 -16.28
C HIS A 56 3.62 13.91 -17.39
N ALA A 57 3.94 13.47 -18.61
CA ALA A 57 4.11 14.36 -19.76
C ALA A 57 2.81 15.11 -20.06
N LEU A 58 1.67 14.41 -20.05
CA LEU A 58 0.35 15.03 -20.20
C LEU A 58 0.06 16.02 -19.07
N ALA A 59 0.33 15.65 -17.81
CA ALA A 59 0.16 16.54 -16.66
C ALA A 59 1.04 17.80 -16.76
N ALA A 60 2.22 17.69 -17.38
CA ALA A 60 3.13 18.79 -17.66
C ALA A 60 2.74 19.63 -18.89
N GLY A 61 1.62 19.34 -19.55
CA GLY A 61 1.10 20.10 -20.68
C GLY A 61 1.62 19.66 -22.05
N ALA A 62 2.21 18.47 -22.16
CA ALA A 62 2.54 17.91 -23.47
C ALA A 62 1.27 17.78 -24.34
N PRO A 63 1.35 18.09 -25.66
CA PRO A 63 0.21 17.97 -26.55
C PRO A 63 -0.24 16.51 -26.65
N LEU A 64 -1.55 16.31 -26.81
CA LEU A 64 -2.07 14.98 -27.07
C LEU A 64 -1.60 14.51 -28.47
N PRO A 65 -0.98 13.33 -28.59
CA PRO A 65 -0.61 12.79 -29.89
C PRO A 65 -1.85 12.53 -30.76
N GLU A 66 -1.68 12.61 -32.08
CA GLU A 66 -2.73 12.19 -33.01
C GLU A 66 -2.94 10.68 -32.92
N ALA A 67 -4.19 10.26 -32.77
CA ALA A 67 -4.56 8.86 -32.72
C ALA A 67 -5.20 8.45 -34.06
N PRO A 68 -4.76 7.36 -34.69
CA PRO A 68 -5.38 6.86 -35.90
C PRO A 68 -6.85 6.49 -35.63
N SER A 69 -7.64 6.47 -36.70
CA SER A 69 -9.02 5.98 -36.59
C SER A 69 -9.02 4.49 -36.32
N GLU A 70 -9.35 4.13 -35.09
CA GLU A 70 -9.60 2.74 -34.70
C GLU A 70 -11.10 2.46 -34.57
N GLU A 71 -11.49 1.24 -34.96
CA GLU A 71 -12.87 0.77 -35.09
C GLU A 71 -13.38 -0.02 -33.88
N GLU A 72 -12.59 -0.09 -32.79
CA GLU A 72 -13.01 -0.84 -31.61
C GLU A 72 -14.03 -0.07 -30.77
N ALA A 73 -15.24 -0.63 -30.72
CA ALA A 73 -16.33 -0.14 -29.88
C ALA A 73 -16.64 -1.10 -28.73
N TYR A 74 -16.91 -0.56 -27.55
CA TYR A 74 -17.24 -1.28 -26.32
C TYR A 74 -18.49 -0.69 -25.66
N ASP A 75 -19.20 -1.49 -24.87
CA ASP A 75 -20.32 -0.99 -24.06
C ASP A 75 -19.82 -0.23 -22.83
N LEU A 76 -18.69 -0.69 -22.27
CA LEU A 76 -18.01 -0.04 -21.16
C LEU A 76 -16.50 -0.08 -21.35
N VAL A 77 -15.85 1.08 -21.17
CA VAL A 77 -14.40 1.14 -20.94
C VAL A 77 -14.14 1.51 -19.47
N VAL A 78 -13.28 0.75 -18.81
CA VAL A 78 -12.82 1.03 -17.44
C VAL A 78 -11.34 1.40 -17.48
N VAL A 79 -11.00 2.57 -16.95
CA VAL A 79 -9.62 3.07 -16.89
C VAL A 79 -9.04 2.77 -15.52
N GLY A 80 -8.15 1.78 -15.46
CA GLY A 80 -7.51 1.25 -14.26
C GLY A 80 -8.01 -0.16 -13.92
N ALA A 81 -7.08 -1.10 -13.78
CA ALA A 81 -7.31 -2.50 -13.39
C ALA A 81 -6.93 -2.77 -11.92
N GLY A 82 -7.07 -1.75 -11.06
CA GLY A 82 -7.10 -1.92 -9.62
C GLY A 82 -8.39 -2.60 -9.12
N ILE A 83 -8.49 -2.82 -7.81
CA ILE A 83 -9.69 -3.44 -7.20
C ILE A 83 -10.98 -2.71 -7.63
N SER A 84 -10.97 -1.37 -7.61
CA SER A 84 -12.13 -0.56 -8.03
C SER A 84 -12.54 -0.85 -9.48
N GLY A 85 -11.60 -0.82 -10.42
CA GLY A 85 -11.93 -1.03 -11.83
C GLY A 85 -12.38 -2.46 -12.14
N LEU A 86 -11.74 -3.46 -11.53
CA LEU A 86 -12.15 -4.86 -11.66
C LEU A 86 -13.52 -5.11 -11.02
N ALA A 87 -13.81 -4.52 -9.86
CA ALA A 87 -15.13 -4.59 -9.25
C ALA A 87 -16.19 -3.89 -10.12
N ALA A 88 -15.88 -2.73 -10.68
CA ALA A 88 -16.77 -1.99 -11.58
C ALA A 88 -17.12 -2.81 -12.84
N ALA A 89 -16.12 -3.40 -13.49
CA ALA A 89 -16.34 -4.30 -14.62
C ALA A 89 -17.23 -5.49 -14.26
N LEU A 90 -17.05 -6.05 -13.05
CA LEU A 90 -17.84 -7.18 -12.58
C LEU A 90 -19.29 -6.80 -12.31
N PHE A 91 -19.53 -5.70 -11.58
CA PHE A 91 -20.87 -5.20 -11.31
C PHE A 91 -21.60 -4.78 -12.59
N TRP A 92 -20.90 -4.15 -13.54
CA TRP A 92 -21.48 -3.81 -14.84
C TRP A 92 -21.91 -5.06 -15.60
N ARG A 93 -21.05 -6.07 -15.67
CA ARG A 93 -21.37 -7.34 -16.34
C ARG A 93 -22.54 -8.07 -15.66
N ASP A 94 -22.67 -7.99 -14.35
CA ASP A 94 -23.83 -8.58 -13.66
C ASP A 94 -25.15 -7.91 -14.08
N ALA A 95 -25.13 -6.59 -14.27
CA ALA A 95 -26.28 -5.83 -14.75
C ALA A 95 -26.50 -5.96 -16.27
N ARG A 96 -25.43 -6.18 -17.03
CA ARG A 96 -25.41 -6.27 -18.51
C ARG A 96 -24.56 -7.48 -18.95
N PRO A 97 -25.10 -8.72 -18.91
CA PRO A 97 -24.33 -9.94 -19.16
C PRO A 97 -23.65 -10.02 -20.52
N GLU A 98 -24.28 -9.42 -21.54
CA GLU A 98 -23.79 -9.40 -22.93
C GLU A 98 -22.84 -8.22 -23.23
N ALA A 99 -22.55 -7.36 -22.24
CA ALA A 99 -21.73 -6.17 -22.45
C ALA A 99 -20.28 -6.55 -22.82
N ARG A 100 -19.77 -5.91 -23.87
CA ARG A 100 -18.35 -5.92 -24.23
C ARG A 100 -17.63 -4.88 -23.36
N ILE A 101 -16.73 -5.35 -22.51
CA ILE A 101 -15.99 -4.50 -21.56
C ILE A 101 -14.51 -4.50 -21.92
N LEU A 102 -13.91 -3.31 -21.97
CA LEU A 102 -12.46 -3.15 -22.06
C LEU A 102 -11.94 -2.48 -20.79
N ILE A 103 -10.90 -3.05 -20.20
CA ILE A 103 -10.15 -2.49 -19.08
C ILE A 103 -8.77 -2.07 -19.58
N LEU A 104 -8.38 -0.83 -19.36
CA LEU A 104 -7.06 -0.28 -19.73
C LEU A 104 -6.27 0.03 -18.45
N ASP A 105 -5.06 -0.51 -18.29
CA ASP A 105 -4.17 -0.19 -17.17
C ASP A 105 -2.77 0.16 -17.66
N ASN A 106 -2.15 1.16 -17.05
CA ASN A 106 -0.82 1.65 -17.37
C ASN A 106 0.31 0.72 -16.89
N HIS A 107 0.05 -0.13 -15.89
CA HIS A 107 1.05 -1.04 -15.35
C HIS A 107 1.19 -2.29 -16.22
N ASP A 108 2.34 -2.93 -16.06
CA ASP A 108 2.64 -4.24 -16.64
C ASP A 108 1.99 -5.41 -15.88
N ASP A 109 1.21 -5.12 -14.83
CA ASP A 109 0.54 -6.09 -13.99
C ASP A 109 -0.84 -5.58 -13.56
N VAL A 110 -1.72 -6.50 -13.22
CA VAL A 110 -3.08 -6.24 -12.76
C VAL A 110 -3.13 -6.01 -11.24
N GLY A 111 -4.11 -5.25 -10.77
CA GLY A 111 -4.42 -5.09 -9.35
C GLY A 111 -4.08 -3.75 -8.75
N GLY A 112 -3.37 -2.88 -9.47
CA GLY A 112 -2.90 -1.59 -8.94
C GLY A 112 -2.06 -1.81 -7.69
N HIS A 113 -2.42 -1.18 -6.57
CA HIS A 113 -1.72 -1.36 -5.29
C HIS A 113 -1.80 -2.79 -4.73
N ALA A 114 -2.80 -3.58 -5.10
CA ALA A 114 -2.94 -4.98 -4.66
C ALA A 114 -2.05 -5.91 -5.51
N ARG A 115 -0.76 -5.61 -5.53
CA ARG A 115 0.25 -6.28 -6.35
C ARG A 115 0.84 -7.50 -5.65
N ARG A 116 1.15 -8.55 -6.41
CA ARG A 116 1.82 -9.77 -5.93
C ARG A 116 3.32 -9.73 -6.24
N ASN A 117 4.15 -9.98 -5.24
CA ASN A 117 5.55 -10.33 -5.42
C ASN A 117 5.70 -11.85 -5.25
N GLU A 118 6.35 -12.50 -6.22
CA GLU A 118 6.60 -13.95 -6.22
C GLU A 118 8.11 -14.24 -6.31
N TYR A 119 8.57 -15.16 -5.48
CA TYR A 119 9.94 -15.65 -5.49
C TYR A 119 9.93 -17.17 -5.65
N ARG A 120 10.78 -17.70 -6.52
CA ARG A 120 10.96 -19.15 -6.72
C ARG A 120 12.36 -19.56 -6.33
N ILE A 121 12.46 -20.45 -5.35
CA ILE A 121 13.75 -20.94 -4.85
C ILE A 121 13.62 -22.39 -4.35
N GLY A 122 14.49 -23.27 -4.84
CA GLY A 122 14.51 -24.67 -4.42
C GLY A 122 13.17 -25.39 -4.61
N GLY A 123 12.46 -25.13 -5.72
CA GLY A 123 11.14 -25.70 -6.00
C GLY A 123 10.00 -25.11 -5.15
N ARG A 124 10.27 -24.15 -4.27
CA ARG A 124 9.25 -23.45 -3.47
C ARG A 124 8.88 -22.12 -4.11
N THR A 125 7.61 -21.77 -3.97
CA THR A 125 7.10 -20.43 -4.23
C THR A 125 6.94 -19.70 -2.91
N LEU A 126 7.44 -18.48 -2.80
CA LEU A 126 7.25 -17.58 -1.65
C LEU A 126 6.58 -16.30 -2.13
N LEU A 127 5.60 -15.82 -1.36
CA LEU A 127 4.70 -14.73 -1.74
C LEU A 127 4.75 -13.60 -0.73
N MET A 128 4.65 -12.36 -1.21
CA MET A 128 4.49 -11.16 -0.40
C MET A 128 3.62 -10.16 -1.14
N ASN A 129 2.89 -9.33 -0.40
CA ASN A 129 2.20 -8.17 -0.95
C ASN A 129 3.22 -7.13 -1.46
N GLY A 130 2.96 -6.57 -2.63
CA GLY A 130 3.67 -5.40 -3.16
C GLY A 130 3.04 -4.06 -2.76
N GLY A 131 1.85 -4.09 -2.16
CA GLY A 131 1.13 -2.91 -1.68
C GLY A 131 0.05 -3.35 -0.70
N THR A 132 -1.23 -3.28 -1.07
CA THR A 132 -2.36 -3.60 -0.17
C THR A 132 -2.16 -4.92 0.57
N MET A 133 -1.90 -4.81 1.88
CA MET A 133 -1.45 -5.92 2.70
C MET A 133 -2.62 -6.78 3.19
N LEU A 134 -3.62 -6.15 3.83
CA LEU A 134 -4.65 -6.86 4.57
C LEU A 134 -6.04 -6.63 3.96
N ILE A 135 -6.92 -7.61 4.19
CA ILE A 135 -8.34 -7.31 4.32
C ILE A 135 -8.50 -6.75 5.73
N ASP A 136 -8.72 -5.44 5.79
CA ASP A 136 -8.90 -4.67 7.02
C ASP A 136 -9.56 -3.33 6.61
N SER A 137 -10.30 -2.76 7.53
CA SER A 137 -10.98 -1.47 7.40
C SER A 137 -11.32 -0.95 8.80
N PRO A 138 -11.32 0.38 9.01
CA PRO A 138 -11.70 1.00 10.27
C PRO A 138 -13.15 0.74 10.63
N ARG A 139 -13.97 0.29 9.68
CA ARG A 139 -15.37 -0.04 9.90
C ARG A 139 -15.69 -1.41 9.33
N PRO A 140 -16.70 -2.12 9.86
CA PRO A 140 -17.22 -3.32 9.21
C PRO A 140 -17.55 -3.04 7.74
N TYR A 141 -17.20 -3.98 6.86
CA TYR A 141 -17.47 -3.84 5.43
C TYR A 141 -18.99 -3.71 5.21
N GLY A 142 -19.39 -2.70 4.43
CA GLY A 142 -20.78 -2.49 4.05
C GLY A 142 -21.35 -3.64 3.21
N PRO A 143 -22.69 -3.68 2.99
CA PRO A 143 -23.36 -4.79 2.31
C PRO A 143 -22.82 -5.06 0.90
N VAL A 144 -22.39 -4.02 0.19
CA VAL A 144 -21.81 -4.11 -1.16
C VAL A 144 -20.44 -4.78 -1.11
N ALA A 145 -19.45 -4.19 -0.42
CA ALA A 145 -18.12 -4.79 -0.28
C ALA A 145 -18.15 -6.19 0.35
N ALA A 146 -18.91 -6.39 1.43
CA ALA A 146 -19.07 -7.71 2.06
C ALA A 146 -19.77 -8.72 1.13
N GLY A 147 -20.77 -8.27 0.35
CA GLY A 147 -21.44 -9.07 -0.66
C GLY A 147 -20.48 -9.56 -1.74
N LEU A 148 -19.63 -8.66 -2.26
CA LEU A 148 -18.61 -9.03 -3.24
C LEU A 148 -17.60 -10.02 -2.65
N LEU A 149 -17.06 -9.77 -1.45
CA LEU A 149 -16.13 -10.71 -0.82
C LEU A 149 -16.75 -12.11 -0.64
N ARG A 150 -17.99 -12.19 -0.16
CA ARG A 150 -18.73 -13.47 -0.05
C ARG A 150 -18.89 -14.16 -1.40
N ARG A 151 -19.23 -13.42 -2.45
CA ARG A 151 -19.33 -13.96 -3.82
C ARG A 151 -18.01 -14.55 -4.30
N LEU A 152 -16.88 -13.96 -3.92
CA LEU A 152 -15.54 -14.46 -4.23
C LEU A 152 -15.11 -15.62 -3.31
N GLY A 153 -15.93 -16.01 -2.32
CA GLY A 153 -15.62 -17.02 -1.32
C GLY A 153 -14.67 -16.53 -0.23
N VAL A 154 -14.56 -15.21 -0.04
CA VAL A 154 -13.68 -14.58 0.93
C VAL A 154 -14.47 -14.22 2.18
N GLU A 155 -14.26 -14.99 3.24
CA GLU A 155 -14.84 -14.76 4.57
C GLU A 155 -13.69 -14.50 5.57
N PRO A 156 -13.29 -13.24 5.84
CA PRO A 156 -12.04 -12.93 6.54
C PRO A 156 -11.88 -13.60 7.89
N ALA A 157 -12.91 -13.57 8.75
CA ALA A 157 -12.88 -14.20 10.06
C ALA A 157 -12.67 -15.73 9.97
N ARG A 158 -13.36 -16.40 9.05
CA ARG A 158 -13.25 -17.84 8.84
C ARG A 158 -11.88 -18.22 8.27
N LEU A 159 -11.39 -17.44 7.32
CA LEU A 159 -10.06 -17.64 6.74
C LEU A 159 -8.96 -17.43 7.78
N ALA A 160 -9.07 -16.40 8.61
CA ALA A 160 -8.12 -16.14 9.70
C ALA A 160 -8.10 -17.31 10.69
N ALA A 161 -9.26 -17.77 11.16
CA ALA A 161 -9.36 -18.89 12.09
C ALA A 161 -8.76 -20.20 11.53
N ARG A 162 -8.88 -20.43 10.22
CA ARG A 162 -8.43 -21.67 9.58
C ARG A 162 -6.97 -21.65 9.11
N HIS A 163 -6.48 -20.50 8.68
CA HIS A 163 -5.24 -20.41 7.90
C HIS A 163 -4.14 -19.57 8.56
N ALA A 164 -4.47 -18.65 9.46
CA ALA A 164 -3.49 -17.79 10.12
C ALA A 164 -2.99 -18.42 11.44
N ASP A 165 -1.73 -18.17 11.78
CA ASP A 165 -1.14 -18.58 13.05
C ASP A 165 -0.39 -17.40 13.71
N PRO A 166 -1.13 -16.43 14.28
CA PRO A 166 -0.55 -15.20 14.83
C PRO A 166 0.36 -15.45 16.06
N GLY A 167 0.22 -16.61 16.71
CA GLY A 167 1.06 -17.00 17.84
C GLY A 167 2.37 -17.67 17.45
N PHE A 168 2.62 -17.92 16.16
CA PHE A 168 3.76 -18.70 15.68
C PHE A 168 5.10 -18.18 16.22
N TRP A 169 5.43 -16.91 15.97
CA TRP A 169 6.74 -16.34 16.36
C TRP A 169 6.97 -16.33 17.87
N ARG A 170 5.92 -16.04 18.66
CA ARG A 170 5.99 -16.11 20.12
C ARG A 170 6.36 -17.52 20.59
N ARG A 171 5.74 -18.56 20.01
CA ARG A 171 6.08 -19.97 20.33
C ARG A 171 7.48 -20.37 19.85
N GLN A 172 8.12 -19.60 18.98
CA GLN A 172 9.51 -19.78 18.57
C GLN A 172 10.50 -18.96 19.43
N GLY A 173 10.03 -18.27 20.47
CA GLY A 173 10.87 -17.39 21.29
C GLY A 173 11.36 -16.15 20.53
N MET A 174 10.63 -15.73 19.49
CA MET A 174 11.01 -14.59 18.65
C MET A 174 10.00 -13.45 18.85
N GLY A 175 10.47 -12.36 19.44
CA GLY A 175 9.69 -11.19 19.80
C GLY A 175 9.88 -10.01 18.84
N ARG A 176 9.71 -8.80 19.37
CA ARG A 176 9.91 -7.53 18.65
C ARG A 176 11.20 -6.87 19.12
N GLY A 177 11.84 -6.12 18.22
CA GLY A 177 12.98 -5.26 18.53
C GLY A 177 12.77 -3.80 18.12
N ILE A 178 13.67 -2.95 18.55
CA ILE A 178 13.80 -1.56 18.08
C ILE A 178 15.27 -1.29 17.80
N PHE A 179 15.59 -0.93 16.57
CA PHE A 179 16.94 -0.59 16.17
C PHE A 179 17.16 0.92 16.22
N LEU A 180 18.02 1.33 17.13
CA LEU A 180 18.52 2.70 17.26
C LEU A 180 19.74 2.81 16.35
N ASP A 181 19.69 3.69 15.36
CA ASP A 181 20.81 3.93 14.47
C ASP A 181 21.75 4.99 15.06
N ARG A 182 23.03 4.92 14.68
CA ARG A 182 24.07 5.84 15.14
C ARG A 182 23.82 7.31 14.83
N ALA A 183 23.27 7.64 13.66
CA ALA A 183 23.13 9.03 13.23
C ALA A 183 22.08 9.77 14.07
N THR A 184 21.02 9.07 14.48
CA THR A 184 19.94 9.66 15.28
C THR A 184 20.15 9.48 16.78
N PHE A 185 20.69 8.33 17.21
CA PHE A 185 20.72 7.93 18.62
C PHE A 185 22.14 7.73 19.18
N GLY A 186 23.18 8.09 18.42
CA GLY A 186 24.58 8.09 18.86
C GLY A 186 25.33 6.76 18.68
N ALA A 187 24.63 5.62 18.70
CA ALA A 187 25.23 4.32 18.35
C ALA A 187 24.23 3.37 17.68
N ASP A 188 24.75 2.43 16.89
CA ASP A 188 23.95 1.32 16.35
C ASP A 188 23.64 0.34 17.50
N HIS A 189 22.38 0.21 17.87
CA HIS A 189 21.97 -0.61 19.01
C HIS A 189 20.59 -1.25 18.76
N LEU A 190 20.50 -2.57 18.90
CA LEU A 190 19.25 -3.31 18.79
C LEU A 190 18.67 -3.59 20.17
N LEU A 191 17.58 -2.92 20.51
CA LEU A 191 16.75 -3.24 21.68
C LEU A 191 15.93 -4.50 21.39
N THR A 192 15.87 -5.42 22.36
CA THR A 192 15.12 -6.68 22.27
C THR A 192 14.19 -6.85 23.49
N GLY A 193 13.30 -7.85 23.45
CA GLY A 193 12.36 -8.12 24.55
C GLY A 193 11.28 -7.04 24.73
N ILE A 194 10.94 -6.34 23.65
CA ILE A 194 9.88 -5.32 23.63
C ILE A 194 8.54 -5.99 23.94
N GLY A 195 7.87 -5.54 25.01
CA GLY A 195 6.62 -6.13 25.49
C GLY A 195 6.79 -7.40 26.34
N GLU A 196 8.03 -7.84 26.56
CA GLU A 196 8.37 -9.01 27.39
C GLU A 196 9.11 -8.61 28.67
N ARG A 197 9.86 -7.49 28.62
CA ARG A 197 10.61 -6.94 29.75
C ARG A 197 10.14 -5.51 30.05
N PRO A 198 10.30 -5.03 31.30
CA PRO A 198 10.11 -3.62 31.61
C PRO A 198 11.00 -2.72 30.74
N TRP A 199 10.50 -1.56 30.34
CA TRP A 199 11.18 -0.59 29.49
C TRP A 199 12.48 -0.07 30.10
N ALA A 200 12.52 0.13 31.42
CA ALA A 200 13.75 0.50 32.11
C ALA A 200 14.86 -0.57 31.93
N GLN A 201 14.50 -1.85 31.85
CA GLN A 201 15.45 -2.92 31.56
C GLN A 201 15.82 -2.97 30.08
N VAL A 202 14.86 -2.81 29.17
CA VAL A 202 15.10 -2.77 27.73
C VAL A 202 16.08 -1.65 27.36
N LEU A 203 15.91 -0.47 27.95
CA LEU A 203 16.66 0.73 27.60
C LEU A 203 18.00 0.86 28.33
N ARG A 204 18.29 0.00 29.31
CA ARG A 204 19.44 0.13 30.24
C ARG A 204 20.76 0.38 29.52
N ASP A 205 21.01 -0.37 28.45
CA ASP A 205 22.27 -0.34 27.70
C ASP A 205 22.13 0.42 26.36
N SER A 206 20.99 1.10 26.16
CA SER A 206 20.79 1.93 24.97
C SER A 206 21.70 3.17 25.00
N PRO A 207 22.11 3.68 23.82
CA PRO A 207 22.97 4.86 23.70
C PRO A 207 22.25 6.19 24.01
N LEU A 208 20.96 6.12 24.35
CA LEU A 208 20.16 7.29 24.69
C LEU A 208 20.63 7.94 26.01
N PRO A 209 20.55 9.29 26.11
CA PRO A 209 20.80 9.99 27.36
C PRO A 209 19.92 9.46 28.51
N PRO A 210 20.39 9.50 29.77
CA PRO A 210 19.63 9.01 30.92
C PRO A 210 18.20 9.57 31.03
N ALA A 211 18.01 10.87 30.79
CA ALA A 211 16.69 11.51 30.81
C ALA A 211 15.75 10.95 29.73
N ALA A 212 16.22 10.84 28.49
CA ALA A 212 15.43 10.24 27.40
C ALA A 212 15.02 8.79 27.69
N ARG A 213 15.92 7.97 28.27
CA ARG A 213 15.60 6.60 28.68
C ARG A 213 14.51 6.55 29.74
N GLN A 214 14.59 7.42 30.73
CA GLN A 214 13.58 7.53 31.79
C GLN A 214 12.23 7.96 31.22
N ASP A 215 12.21 8.93 30.32
CA ASP A 215 10.98 9.42 29.72
C ASP A 215 10.30 8.42 28.78
N ILE A 216 11.07 7.71 27.96
CA ILE A 216 10.53 6.64 27.13
C ILE A 216 9.92 5.55 28.03
N ALA A 217 10.62 5.11 29.07
CA ALA A 217 10.08 4.13 30.02
C ALA A 217 8.80 4.65 30.70
N ARG A 218 8.82 5.90 31.18
CA ARG A 218 7.68 6.57 31.83
C ARG A 218 6.46 6.61 30.92
N LEU A 219 6.59 7.01 29.65
CA LEU A 219 5.47 7.07 28.72
C LEU A 219 4.83 5.70 28.45
N HIS A 220 5.62 4.63 28.46
CA HIS A 220 5.11 3.28 28.21
C HIS A 220 4.49 2.62 29.45
N GLU A 221 4.98 2.93 30.65
CA GLU A 221 4.67 2.17 31.87
C GLU A 221 3.84 2.95 32.90
N ALA A 222 4.04 4.26 32.99
CA ALA A 222 3.39 5.07 34.02
C ALA A 222 1.93 5.37 33.67
N ARG A 223 1.11 5.52 34.71
CA ARG A 223 -0.30 5.93 34.60
C ARG A 223 -0.47 7.34 35.14
N ILE A 224 0.13 8.31 34.44
CA ILE A 224 0.10 9.73 34.81
C ILE A 224 -1.04 10.43 34.07
N ASP A 225 -1.84 11.21 34.81
CA ASP A 225 -2.78 12.15 34.20
C ASP A 225 -2.05 13.45 33.88
N TYR A 226 -1.67 13.64 32.62
CA TYR A 226 -0.97 14.85 32.16
C TYR A 226 -1.90 16.04 31.91
N LEU A 227 -3.21 15.86 32.01
CA LEU A 227 -4.22 16.91 31.85
C LEU A 227 -5.13 16.98 33.08
N PRO A 228 -4.57 17.17 34.29
CA PRO A 228 -5.37 17.23 35.51
C PRO A 228 -6.37 18.40 35.44
N GLY A 229 -7.51 18.25 36.12
CA GLY A 229 -8.57 19.26 36.14
C GLY A 229 -9.51 19.27 34.94
N HIS A 230 -9.26 18.47 33.91
CA HIS A 230 -10.14 18.34 32.74
C HIS A 230 -10.95 17.04 32.79
N GLY A 231 -12.23 17.13 32.42
CA GLY A 231 -13.09 15.98 32.21
C GLY A 231 -12.69 15.17 30.96
N PRO A 232 -13.15 13.91 30.82
CA PRO A 232 -12.78 13.06 29.68
C PRO A 232 -13.07 13.68 28.30
N ALA A 233 -14.20 14.37 28.14
CA ALA A 233 -14.57 15.02 26.88
C ALA A 233 -13.65 16.21 26.55
N GLU A 234 -13.33 17.04 27.55
CA GLU A 234 -12.41 18.18 27.40
C GLU A 234 -11.01 17.72 27.05
N LYS A 235 -10.52 16.65 27.70
CA LYS A 235 -9.23 16.02 27.34
C LYS A 235 -9.21 15.56 25.89
N LYS A 236 -10.26 14.87 25.41
CA LYS A 236 -10.34 14.46 24.01
C LYS A 236 -10.34 15.68 23.06
N ALA A 237 -11.09 16.72 23.38
CA ALA A 237 -11.13 17.95 22.58
C ALA A 237 -9.77 18.67 22.51
N LEU A 238 -9.00 18.67 23.60
CA LEU A 238 -7.63 19.19 23.62
C LEU A 238 -6.69 18.33 22.76
N LEU A 239 -6.74 17.01 22.91
CA LEU A 239 -5.89 16.07 22.17
C LEU A 239 -6.19 16.05 20.66
N ALA A 240 -7.42 16.36 20.25
CA ALA A 240 -7.79 16.48 18.84
C ALA A 240 -7.06 17.63 18.13
N ARG A 241 -6.63 18.66 18.89
CA ARG A 241 -6.01 19.88 18.37
C ARG A 241 -4.49 19.93 18.59
N LEU A 242 -3.91 18.88 19.17
CA LEU A 242 -2.49 18.76 19.43
C LEU A 242 -1.91 17.65 18.56
N SER A 243 -0.75 17.91 17.96
CA SER A 243 0.04 16.81 17.39
C SER A 243 0.52 15.88 18.51
N TYR A 244 0.76 14.60 18.18
CA TYR A 244 1.35 13.68 19.15
C TYR A 244 2.71 14.19 19.64
N HIS A 245 3.52 14.75 18.75
CA HIS A 245 4.78 15.39 19.09
C HIS A 245 4.60 16.50 20.13
N ASP A 246 3.65 17.42 19.93
CA ASP A 246 3.40 18.53 20.86
C ASP A 246 2.84 18.06 22.20
N TYR A 247 2.00 17.01 22.18
CA TYR A 247 1.58 16.35 23.40
C TYR A 247 2.79 15.83 24.19
N LEU A 248 3.71 15.11 23.54
CA LEU A 248 4.90 14.59 24.19
C LEU A 248 5.81 15.71 24.71
N ALA A 249 6.10 16.72 23.87
CA ALA A 249 7.05 17.78 24.18
C ALA A 249 6.52 18.79 25.21
N ARG A 250 5.26 19.21 25.11
CA ARG A 250 4.71 20.34 25.88
C ARG A 250 3.89 19.89 27.08
N ILE A 251 3.14 18.81 26.93
CA ILE A 251 2.20 18.31 27.95
C ILE A 251 2.88 17.24 28.81
N ALA A 252 3.41 16.19 28.19
CA ALA A 252 4.12 15.13 28.91
C ALA A 252 5.57 15.51 29.28
N ARG A 253 6.08 16.60 28.70
CA ARG A 253 7.38 17.23 28.94
C ARG A 253 8.54 16.24 28.90
N VAL A 254 8.60 15.46 27.83
CA VAL A 254 9.75 14.55 27.62
C VAL A 254 11.00 15.31 27.20
N ASP A 255 12.16 14.76 27.53
CA ASP A 255 13.45 15.19 27.01
C ASP A 255 13.43 15.19 25.47
N ALA A 256 14.00 16.24 24.86
CA ALA A 256 13.98 16.39 23.41
C ALA A 256 14.68 15.23 22.68
N ALA A 257 15.67 14.59 23.30
CA ALA A 257 16.36 13.42 22.72
C ALA A 257 15.47 12.16 22.68
N ALA A 258 14.33 12.14 23.38
CA ALA A 258 13.35 11.05 23.28
C ALA A 258 12.41 11.20 22.08
N LEU A 259 12.19 12.41 21.55
CA LEU A 259 11.19 12.66 20.49
C LEU A 259 11.43 11.85 19.20
N PRO A 260 12.68 11.70 18.69
CA PRO A 260 12.93 10.88 17.50
C PRO A 260 12.51 9.41 17.64
N PHE A 261 12.43 8.89 18.87
CA PHE A 261 11.97 7.53 19.13
C PHE A 261 10.49 7.32 18.74
N PHE A 262 9.65 8.34 18.95
CA PHE A 262 8.21 8.30 18.71
C PHE A 262 7.81 8.81 17.32
N GLN A 263 8.68 9.62 16.71
CA GLN A 263 8.40 10.35 15.46
C GLN A 263 7.81 9.47 14.37
N THR A 264 8.30 8.24 14.19
CA THR A 264 7.94 7.39 13.05
C THR A 264 6.86 6.36 13.34
N MET A 265 6.34 6.31 14.57
CA MET A 265 5.35 5.30 14.97
C MET A 265 4.06 5.36 14.17
N SER A 266 3.67 6.55 13.68
CA SER A 266 2.47 6.79 12.88
C SER A 266 2.68 6.60 11.37
N HIS A 267 3.91 6.40 10.89
CA HIS A 267 4.23 6.40 9.47
C HIS A 267 3.39 5.39 8.67
N GLY A 268 3.34 4.13 9.12
CA GLY A 268 2.73 3.04 8.34
C GLY A 268 1.22 3.19 8.10
N GLU A 269 0.53 3.87 9.02
CA GLU A 269 -0.93 4.02 8.99
C GLU A 269 -1.34 5.36 8.37
N TRP A 270 -0.78 6.48 8.86
CA TRP A 270 -1.19 7.83 8.43
C TRP A 270 -0.30 8.45 7.35
N GLY A 271 0.88 7.88 7.07
CA GLY A 271 1.81 8.46 6.11
C GLY A 271 2.53 9.74 6.57
N VAL A 272 2.43 10.06 7.86
CA VAL A 272 3.04 11.22 8.53
C VAL A 272 3.59 10.83 9.89
N GLY A 273 4.50 11.64 10.42
CA GLY A 273 5.08 11.45 11.74
C GLY A 273 4.27 12.07 12.89
N ALA A 274 4.80 11.92 14.10
CA ALA A 274 4.18 12.42 15.33
C ALA A 274 3.85 13.92 15.31
N ASP A 275 4.57 14.70 14.51
CA ASP A 275 4.39 16.14 14.30
C ASP A 275 3.11 16.50 13.51
N ALA A 276 2.56 15.56 12.75
CA ALA A 276 1.44 15.81 11.85
C ALA A 276 0.29 14.80 12.01
N VAL A 277 0.26 14.03 13.09
CA VAL A 277 -0.90 13.22 13.50
C VAL A 277 -1.42 13.70 14.84
N SER A 278 -2.74 13.76 15.02
CA SER A 278 -3.32 14.23 16.28
C SER A 278 -3.03 13.26 17.43
N ALA A 279 -2.86 13.80 18.63
CA ALA A 279 -2.66 13.01 19.84
C ALA A 279 -3.90 12.14 20.15
N LEU A 280 -5.10 12.62 19.77
CA LEU A 280 -6.33 11.85 19.92
C LEU A 280 -6.38 10.64 18.98
N ASP A 281 -5.92 10.77 17.74
CA ASP A 281 -5.93 9.68 16.77
C ASP A 281 -5.00 8.55 17.18
N VAL A 282 -3.77 8.89 17.60
CA VAL A 282 -2.81 7.87 18.03
C VAL A 282 -3.19 7.23 19.37
N TRP A 283 -3.94 7.94 20.22
CA TRP A 283 -4.51 7.35 21.44
C TRP A 283 -5.44 6.17 21.11
N ALA A 284 -6.28 6.30 20.07
CA ALA A 284 -7.18 5.22 19.63
C ALA A 284 -6.42 3.96 19.16
N PHE A 285 -5.15 4.13 18.76
CA PHE A 285 -4.26 3.04 18.37
C PHE A 285 -3.36 2.53 19.52
N GLY A 286 -3.55 3.03 20.74
CA GLY A 286 -2.82 2.55 21.92
C GLY A 286 -1.36 3.00 21.97
N PHE A 287 -1.04 4.16 21.39
CA PHE A 287 0.29 4.76 21.54
C PHE A 287 0.58 5.07 23.03
N PRO A 288 1.86 5.15 23.44
CA PRO A 288 2.21 5.42 24.83
C PRO A 288 1.97 6.87 25.22
N GLY A 289 1.80 7.12 26.53
CA GLY A 289 1.65 8.44 27.11
C GLY A 289 0.22 8.81 27.53
N PHE A 290 -0.78 7.97 27.28
CA PHE A 290 -2.19 8.28 27.56
C PHE A 290 -2.83 7.45 28.69
N GLN A 291 -2.10 6.47 29.23
CA GLN A 291 -2.61 5.41 30.11
C GLN A 291 -3.21 5.94 31.43
N GLY A 292 -2.77 7.11 31.89
CA GLY A 292 -3.30 7.78 33.08
C GLY A 292 -4.39 8.80 32.81
N LEU A 293 -4.69 9.15 31.56
CA LEU A 293 -5.70 10.17 31.22
C LEU A 293 -7.13 9.68 31.47
N ARG A 294 -7.35 8.35 31.52
CA ARG A 294 -8.65 7.69 31.73
C ARG A 294 -9.73 8.16 30.76
N LEU A 295 -9.37 8.30 29.48
CA LEU A 295 -10.31 8.66 28.42
C LEU A 295 -11.34 7.55 28.23
N ALA A 296 -12.61 7.93 28.05
CA ALA A 296 -13.66 6.96 27.72
C ALA A 296 -13.37 6.32 26.36
N PRO A 297 -13.51 4.98 26.19
CA PRO A 297 -13.30 4.32 24.91
C PRO A 297 -14.31 4.78 23.86
N GLY A 298 -14.02 4.53 22.59
CA GLY A 298 -14.90 4.87 21.47
C GLY A 298 -14.54 6.17 20.76
N ALA A 299 -15.16 6.36 19.59
CA ALA A 299 -15.00 7.51 18.74
C ALA A 299 -15.35 8.82 19.47
N ALA A 300 -14.77 9.93 19.01
CA ALA A 300 -15.07 11.26 19.52
C ALA A 300 -14.92 12.32 18.43
N PRO A 301 -15.56 13.50 18.60
CA PRO A 301 -15.36 14.63 17.69
C PRO A 301 -13.88 14.99 17.55
N GLY A 302 -13.47 15.31 16.31
CA GLY A 302 -12.08 15.66 16.00
C GLY A 302 -11.14 14.47 15.82
N MET A 303 -11.65 13.23 15.76
CA MET A 303 -10.86 12.08 15.29
C MET A 303 -10.88 11.99 13.76
N GLY A 304 -9.75 11.58 13.19
CA GLY A 304 -9.67 11.18 11.78
C GLY A 304 -10.50 9.92 11.49
N TYR A 305 -10.85 9.72 10.22
CA TYR A 305 -11.70 8.60 9.75
C TYR A 305 -11.22 7.23 10.29
N THR A 306 -9.94 6.95 10.14
CA THR A 306 -9.31 5.70 10.56
C THR A 306 -9.32 5.51 12.09
N ALA A 307 -8.94 6.53 12.85
CA ALA A 307 -8.91 6.46 14.31
C ALA A 307 -10.31 6.28 14.91
N ALA A 308 -11.29 7.05 14.41
CA ALA A 308 -12.68 6.96 14.85
C ALA A 308 -13.25 5.56 14.62
N GLY A 309 -13.01 4.96 13.44
CA GLY A 309 -13.49 3.62 13.13
C GLY A 309 -12.87 2.54 14.02
N TYR A 310 -11.54 2.53 14.18
CA TYR A 310 -10.91 1.50 15.02
C TYR A 310 -11.22 1.66 16.52
N ALA A 311 -11.53 2.88 16.98
CA ALA A 311 -12.06 3.08 18.32
C ALA A 311 -13.42 2.38 18.54
N GLU A 312 -14.14 2.04 17.46
CA GLU A 312 -15.41 1.29 17.45
C GLU A 312 -15.23 -0.20 17.13
N GLY A 313 -14.00 -0.68 16.93
CA GLY A 313 -13.66 -2.10 16.80
C GLY A 313 -13.18 -2.56 15.41
N GLY A 314 -13.33 -1.74 14.37
CA GLY A 314 -12.87 -2.11 13.02
C GLY A 314 -13.66 -3.26 12.37
N SER A 315 -13.08 -3.82 11.31
CA SER A 315 -13.59 -5.01 10.63
C SER A 315 -12.87 -6.30 11.00
N ALA A 316 -13.41 -7.44 10.55
CA ALA A 316 -12.69 -8.70 10.56
C ALA A 316 -11.48 -8.66 9.62
N ARG A 317 -10.35 -9.23 10.06
CA ARG A 317 -9.07 -9.12 9.35
C ARG A 317 -8.60 -10.44 8.77
N PHE A 318 -7.97 -10.40 7.60
CA PHE A 318 -7.22 -11.55 7.06
C PHE A 318 -6.07 -11.11 6.15
N HIS A 319 -4.96 -11.87 6.20
CA HIS A 319 -3.81 -11.73 5.32
C HIS A 319 -3.66 -12.97 4.43
N PHE A 320 -3.87 -12.81 3.13
CA PHE A 320 -3.35 -13.78 2.17
C PHE A 320 -1.82 -13.66 2.06
N PRO A 321 -1.09 -14.72 1.68
CA PRO A 321 0.35 -14.64 1.47
C PRO A 321 0.83 -13.54 0.51
N ASP A 322 0.02 -13.18 -0.49
CA ASP A 322 0.29 -12.10 -1.44
C ASP A 322 -0.55 -10.84 -1.18
N GLY A 323 -1.09 -10.70 0.04
CA GLY A 323 -2.04 -9.66 0.41
C GLY A 323 -3.29 -9.65 -0.47
N ASN A 324 -3.83 -8.47 -0.77
CA ASN A 324 -5.08 -8.40 -1.53
C ASN A 324 -4.92 -8.70 -3.04
N ALA A 325 -3.73 -9.07 -3.51
CA ALA A 325 -3.55 -9.62 -4.85
C ALA A 325 -4.39 -10.90 -5.06
N SER A 326 -4.63 -11.67 -4.00
CA SER A 326 -5.59 -12.78 -4.05
C SER A 326 -7.01 -12.32 -4.39
N ILE A 327 -7.49 -11.18 -3.88
CA ILE A 327 -8.80 -10.61 -4.26
C ILE A 327 -8.80 -10.22 -5.74
N VAL A 328 -7.75 -9.56 -6.22
CA VAL A 328 -7.59 -9.19 -7.64
C VAL A 328 -7.68 -10.42 -8.54
N ARG A 329 -7.00 -11.50 -8.18
CA ARG A 329 -6.98 -12.75 -8.94
C ARG A 329 -8.34 -13.47 -8.92
N LEU A 330 -9.09 -13.36 -7.82
CA LEU A 330 -10.46 -13.86 -7.73
C LEU A 330 -11.42 -13.05 -8.61
N LEU A 331 -11.27 -11.71 -8.65
CA LEU A 331 -12.02 -10.84 -9.55
C LEU A 331 -11.71 -11.15 -11.01
N LEU A 332 -10.43 -11.31 -11.35
CA LEU A 332 -10.02 -11.74 -12.69
C LEU A 332 -10.62 -13.08 -13.09
N ARG A 333 -10.58 -14.07 -12.19
CA ARG A 333 -11.22 -15.37 -12.46
C ARG A 333 -12.73 -15.22 -12.70
N ALA A 334 -13.40 -14.36 -11.94
CA ALA A 334 -14.81 -14.11 -12.10
C ALA A 334 -15.10 -13.45 -13.46
N LEU A 335 -14.28 -12.49 -13.89
CA LEU A 335 -14.41 -11.76 -15.17
C LEU A 335 -14.04 -12.62 -16.39
N ASN A 336 -12.92 -13.34 -16.29
CA ASN A 336 -12.33 -14.17 -17.34
C ASN A 336 -11.78 -15.48 -16.71
N PRO A 337 -12.59 -16.55 -16.67
CA PRO A 337 -12.19 -17.81 -16.04
C PRO A 337 -10.94 -18.48 -16.63
N ARG A 338 -10.59 -18.16 -17.90
CA ARG A 338 -9.37 -18.68 -18.54
C ARG A 338 -8.10 -18.03 -17.97
N ALA A 339 -8.19 -16.82 -17.41
CA ALA A 339 -7.04 -16.07 -16.92
C ALA A 339 -6.48 -16.60 -15.60
N VAL A 340 -7.29 -17.21 -14.74
CA VAL A 340 -6.83 -17.75 -13.45
C VAL A 340 -7.49 -19.11 -13.20
N PRO A 341 -6.73 -20.22 -13.24
CA PRO A 341 -7.29 -21.56 -13.09
C PRO A 341 -7.70 -21.89 -11.65
N GLY A 342 -8.41 -23.01 -11.49
CA GLY A 342 -8.84 -23.54 -10.19
C GLY A 342 -10.16 -22.94 -9.68
N ARG A 343 -10.66 -23.47 -8.57
CA ARG A 343 -11.92 -23.04 -7.93
C ARG A 343 -11.71 -22.75 -6.45
N GLY A 344 -12.52 -21.86 -5.90
CA GLY A 344 -12.44 -21.48 -4.49
C GLY A 344 -11.27 -20.55 -4.16
N VAL A 345 -11.24 -20.10 -2.91
CA VAL A 345 -10.30 -19.11 -2.41
C VAL A 345 -8.91 -19.72 -2.19
N GLU A 346 -8.82 -20.96 -1.74
CA GLU A 346 -7.55 -21.61 -1.47
C GLU A 346 -6.73 -21.86 -2.74
N ALA A 347 -7.38 -22.27 -3.83
CA ALA A 347 -6.69 -22.57 -5.09
C ALA A 347 -6.04 -21.33 -5.74
N VAL A 348 -6.55 -20.11 -5.45
CA VAL A 348 -6.06 -18.88 -6.10
C VAL A 348 -4.62 -18.54 -5.69
N VAL A 349 -4.20 -18.99 -4.51
CA VAL A 349 -2.92 -18.63 -3.89
C VAL A 349 -1.73 -19.14 -4.71
N LEU A 350 -1.79 -20.40 -5.16
CA LEU A 350 -0.72 -21.04 -5.96
C LEU A 350 -1.04 -21.13 -7.45
N ALA A 351 -2.26 -20.76 -7.89
CA ALA A 351 -2.59 -20.72 -9.31
C ALA A 351 -1.57 -19.87 -10.09
N ARG A 352 -1.30 -20.21 -11.35
CA ARG A 352 -0.54 -19.32 -12.23
C ARG A 352 -1.53 -18.59 -13.12
N ALA A 353 -1.54 -17.26 -13.06
CA ALA A 353 -2.37 -16.45 -13.95
C ALA A 353 -1.81 -16.52 -15.38
N ASP A 354 -2.69 -16.68 -16.36
CA ASP A 354 -2.38 -16.65 -17.78
C ASP A 354 -2.62 -15.24 -18.34
N TYR A 355 -1.54 -14.47 -18.46
CA TYR A 355 -1.60 -13.11 -18.99
C TYR A 355 -1.96 -13.07 -20.48
N ALA A 356 -1.70 -14.14 -21.24
CA ALA A 356 -2.07 -14.23 -22.65
C ALA A 356 -3.60 -14.35 -22.83
N ALA A 357 -4.33 -14.73 -21.78
CA ALA A 357 -5.78 -14.81 -21.80
C ALA A 357 -6.47 -13.45 -21.57
N LEU A 358 -5.75 -12.41 -21.11
CA LEU A 358 -6.36 -11.15 -20.66
C LEU A 358 -6.96 -10.31 -21.78
N ASP A 359 -6.33 -10.25 -22.96
CA ASP A 359 -6.72 -9.37 -24.07
C ASP A 359 -7.16 -10.15 -25.32
N ARG A 360 -7.82 -11.29 -25.14
CA ARG A 360 -8.28 -12.10 -26.28
C ARG A 360 -9.46 -11.45 -27.00
N PRO A 361 -9.49 -11.40 -28.34
CA PRO A 361 -10.62 -10.82 -29.09
C PRO A 361 -11.97 -11.49 -28.84
N ASP A 362 -11.97 -12.79 -28.51
CA ASP A 362 -13.18 -13.58 -28.21
C ASP A 362 -13.66 -13.43 -26.75
N ALA A 363 -12.96 -12.68 -25.90
CA ALA A 363 -13.34 -12.51 -24.50
C ALA A 363 -14.38 -11.38 -24.35
N PRO A 364 -15.46 -11.58 -23.57
CA PRO A 364 -16.45 -10.53 -23.30
C PRO A 364 -15.86 -9.39 -22.44
N VAL A 365 -14.87 -9.72 -21.62
CA VAL A 365 -14.09 -8.74 -20.85
C VAL A 365 -12.63 -8.86 -21.25
N ARG A 366 -12.09 -7.79 -21.85
CA ARG A 366 -10.68 -7.67 -22.24
C ARG A 366 -9.95 -6.75 -21.27
N LEU A 367 -8.71 -7.08 -20.95
CA LEU A 367 -7.84 -6.28 -20.09
C LEU A 367 -6.50 -6.07 -20.79
N ARG A 368 -6.20 -4.80 -21.10
CA ARG A 368 -4.94 -4.37 -21.72
C ARG A 368 -4.05 -3.71 -20.69
N LEU A 369 -2.93 -4.35 -20.41
CA LEU A 369 -1.84 -3.81 -19.60
C LEU A 369 -0.96 -2.88 -20.46
N GLU A 370 -0.08 -2.14 -19.80
CA GLU A 370 0.86 -1.19 -20.44
C GLU A 370 0.15 -0.20 -21.39
N SER A 371 -1.06 0.19 -21.02
CA SER A 371 -2.00 0.99 -21.80
C SER A 371 -2.42 2.22 -21.00
N THR A 372 -1.71 3.33 -21.18
CA THR A 372 -1.96 4.58 -20.45
C THR A 372 -2.99 5.42 -21.19
N VAL A 373 -4.15 5.63 -20.59
CA VAL A 373 -5.16 6.55 -21.12
C VAL A 373 -4.66 7.99 -21.02
N LEU A 374 -4.80 8.72 -22.12
CA LEU A 374 -4.35 10.10 -22.29
C LEU A 374 -5.51 11.07 -22.46
N ARG A 375 -6.68 10.60 -22.92
CA ARG A 375 -7.90 11.39 -23.02
C ARG A 375 -9.14 10.52 -22.84
N ALA A 376 -10.16 11.06 -22.19
CA ALA A 376 -11.53 10.56 -22.18
C ALA A 376 -12.48 11.75 -22.42
N ARG A 377 -13.30 11.68 -23.47
CA ARG A 377 -14.14 12.81 -23.90
C ARG A 377 -15.55 12.33 -24.24
N ASN A 378 -16.57 13.01 -23.73
CA ASN A 378 -17.94 12.81 -24.16
C ASN A 378 -18.12 13.27 -25.63
N GLY A 379 -18.71 12.41 -26.44
CA GLY A 379 -19.07 12.68 -27.84
C GLY A 379 -20.54 12.36 -28.12
N PRO A 380 -21.04 12.68 -29.33
CA PRO A 380 -22.45 12.50 -29.69
C PRO A 380 -22.97 11.05 -29.56
N GLY A 381 -22.08 10.06 -29.75
CA GLY A 381 -22.42 8.63 -29.73
C GLY A 381 -21.88 7.84 -28.54
N GLY A 382 -21.23 8.46 -27.57
CA GLY A 382 -20.52 7.74 -26.51
C GLY A 382 -19.38 8.54 -25.87
N VAL A 383 -18.37 7.83 -25.39
CA VAL A 383 -17.11 8.35 -24.87
C VAL A 383 -15.99 7.91 -25.79
N GLU A 384 -15.23 8.87 -26.31
CA GLU A 384 -13.99 8.59 -27.03
C GLU A 384 -12.84 8.54 -26.02
N LEU A 385 -12.04 7.47 -26.08
CA LEU A 385 -10.79 7.38 -25.32
C LEU A 385 -9.59 7.28 -26.24
N VAL A 386 -8.52 7.96 -25.87
CA VAL A 386 -7.19 7.86 -26.50
C VAL A 386 -6.22 7.30 -25.48
N TYR A 387 -5.42 6.31 -25.86
CA TYR A 387 -4.42 5.70 -24.98
C TYR A 387 -3.13 5.37 -25.72
N GLY A 388 -2.00 5.45 -25.01
CA GLY A 388 -0.70 5.01 -25.49
C GLY A 388 -0.40 3.58 -25.05
N ARG A 389 0.15 2.76 -25.96
CA ARG A 389 0.61 1.39 -25.69
C ARG A 389 1.83 1.08 -26.56
N GLN A 390 2.91 0.58 -25.95
CA GLN A 390 4.14 0.18 -26.68
C GLN A 390 4.68 1.26 -27.65
N GLY A 391 4.58 2.53 -27.27
CA GLY A 391 5.03 3.67 -28.08
C GLY A 391 4.09 4.08 -29.22
N SER A 392 2.97 3.37 -29.42
CA SER A 392 1.91 3.74 -30.35
C SER A 392 0.71 4.33 -29.60
N VAL A 393 -0.10 5.10 -30.32
CA VAL A 393 -1.31 5.74 -29.80
C VAL A 393 -2.52 5.15 -30.50
N HIS A 394 -3.56 4.92 -29.72
CA HIS A 394 -4.73 4.13 -30.06
C HIS A 394 -6.00 4.88 -29.66
N ARG A 395 -7.14 4.53 -30.28
CA ARG A 395 -8.44 5.17 -30.02
C ARG A 395 -9.53 4.12 -29.85
N VAL A 396 -10.37 4.25 -28.84
CA VAL A 396 -11.54 3.37 -28.68
C VAL A 396 -12.79 4.19 -28.44
N GLN A 397 -13.92 3.66 -28.89
CA GLN A 397 -15.24 4.21 -28.60
C GLN A 397 -15.92 3.37 -27.52
N ALA A 398 -16.61 4.02 -26.59
CA ALA A 398 -17.33 3.37 -25.52
C ALA A 398 -18.74 3.94 -25.37
N ALA A 399 -19.75 3.12 -25.10
CA ALA A 399 -21.08 3.66 -24.78
C ALA A 399 -21.08 4.38 -23.41
N GLN A 400 -20.29 3.87 -22.45
CA GLN A 400 -20.04 4.44 -21.13
C GLN A 400 -18.57 4.28 -20.72
N CYS A 401 -18.11 5.12 -19.79
CA CYS A 401 -16.75 5.05 -19.26
C CYS A 401 -16.73 5.17 -17.73
N ILE A 402 -15.88 4.38 -17.09
CA ILE A 402 -15.53 4.53 -15.67
C ILE A 402 -14.04 4.88 -15.56
N LEU A 403 -13.74 6.05 -15.01
CA LEU A 403 -12.39 6.44 -14.65
C LEU A 403 -12.09 5.93 -13.23
N ALA A 404 -11.45 4.75 -13.15
CA ALA A 404 -11.00 4.12 -11.91
C ALA A 404 -9.50 4.35 -11.62
N CYS A 405 -8.94 5.43 -12.17
CA CYS A 405 -7.56 5.91 -12.01
C CYS A 405 -7.48 7.00 -10.93
N TRP A 406 -6.28 7.47 -10.57
CA TRP A 406 -6.12 8.49 -9.52
C TRP A 406 -6.88 9.79 -9.82
N GLY A 407 -7.56 10.33 -8.81
CA GLY A 407 -8.50 11.45 -9.00
C GLY A 407 -7.81 12.72 -9.52
N MET A 408 -6.60 13.03 -9.03
CA MET A 408 -5.83 14.19 -9.49
C MET A 408 -5.42 14.14 -10.97
N MET A 409 -5.46 12.96 -11.60
CA MET A 409 -5.09 12.79 -13.00
C MET A 409 -6.26 13.10 -13.95
N ILE A 410 -7.49 12.93 -13.46
CA ILE A 410 -8.72 13.03 -14.26
C ILE A 410 -8.88 14.41 -14.93
N PRO A 411 -8.57 15.56 -14.30
CA PRO A 411 -8.65 16.87 -14.96
C PRO A 411 -7.82 17.01 -16.23
N HIS A 412 -6.74 16.25 -16.37
CA HIS A 412 -5.92 16.25 -17.58
C HIS A 412 -6.43 15.24 -18.63
N LEU A 413 -7.09 14.16 -18.19
CA LEU A 413 -7.72 13.18 -19.10
C LEU A 413 -9.02 13.71 -19.70
N CYS A 414 -9.77 14.49 -18.91
CA CYS A 414 -11.10 14.98 -19.21
C CYS A 414 -11.17 16.51 -19.03
N PRO A 415 -10.57 17.29 -19.96
CA PRO A 415 -10.47 18.75 -19.83
C PRO A 415 -11.84 19.48 -19.91
N GLU A 416 -12.90 18.78 -20.30
CA GLU A 416 -14.28 19.29 -20.33
C GLU A 416 -15.00 19.27 -18.97
N LEU A 417 -14.30 18.85 -17.91
CA LEU A 417 -14.83 18.92 -16.55
C LEU A 417 -15.17 20.36 -16.14
N PRO A 418 -16.31 20.58 -15.45
CA PRO A 418 -16.59 21.87 -14.82
C PRO A 418 -15.45 22.26 -13.86
N GLU A 419 -15.05 23.53 -13.86
CA GLU A 419 -13.86 23.97 -13.14
C GLU A 419 -13.91 23.66 -11.63
N ALA A 420 -15.09 23.79 -11.00
CA ALA A 420 -15.26 23.41 -9.58
C ALA A 420 -14.96 21.93 -9.32
N GLN A 421 -15.37 21.04 -10.24
CA GLN A 421 -15.08 19.62 -10.16
C GLN A 421 -13.60 19.33 -10.43
N ALA A 422 -13.02 19.98 -11.45
CA ALA A 422 -11.62 19.83 -11.80
C ALA A 422 -10.70 20.32 -10.67
N ALA A 423 -11.02 21.44 -10.01
CA ALA A 423 -10.29 21.96 -8.86
C ALA A 423 -10.38 21.01 -7.65
N ALA A 424 -11.55 20.45 -7.37
CA ALA A 424 -11.73 19.47 -6.30
C ALA A 424 -10.87 18.22 -6.53
N LEU A 425 -10.82 17.70 -7.76
CA LEU A 425 -9.95 16.58 -8.15
C LEU A 425 -8.47 16.93 -8.04
N ARG A 426 -8.03 18.11 -8.52
CA ARG A 426 -6.64 18.59 -8.41
C ARG A 426 -6.17 18.75 -6.96
N SER A 427 -7.09 19.06 -6.04
CA SER A 427 -6.76 19.25 -4.62
C SER A 427 -6.38 17.95 -3.91
N GLN A 428 -6.74 16.78 -4.46
CA GLN A 428 -6.43 15.49 -3.88
C GLN A 428 -4.92 15.25 -3.93
N VAL A 429 -4.35 14.77 -2.81
CA VAL A 429 -2.93 14.44 -2.67
C VAL A 429 -2.82 13.00 -2.20
N LYS A 430 -1.95 12.19 -2.81
CA LYS A 430 -1.79 10.79 -2.40
C LYS A 430 -0.71 10.68 -1.33
N VAL A 431 -0.87 9.71 -0.43
CA VAL A 431 0.17 9.38 0.55
C VAL A 431 1.26 8.57 -0.16
N PRO A 432 2.53 8.99 -0.15
CA PRO A 432 3.63 8.22 -0.72
C PRO A 432 4.07 7.09 0.23
N LEU A 433 4.27 5.87 -0.27
CA LEU A 433 4.77 4.72 0.51
C LEU A 433 5.71 3.84 -0.32
N VAL A 434 6.56 3.08 0.36
CA VAL A 434 7.39 2.03 -0.23
C VAL A 434 7.29 0.76 0.60
N TYR A 435 6.97 -0.35 -0.05
CA TYR A 435 7.09 -1.69 0.52
C TYR A 435 8.21 -2.44 -0.19
N ALA A 436 9.12 -3.01 0.57
CA ALA A 436 10.18 -3.87 0.05
C ALA A 436 9.98 -5.31 0.54
N SER A 437 10.16 -6.25 -0.37
CA SER A 437 10.23 -7.68 -0.09
C SER A 437 11.66 -8.13 -0.30
N VAL A 438 12.22 -8.85 0.67
CA VAL A 438 13.60 -9.37 0.59
C VAL A 438 13.57 -10.87 0.78
N LEU A 439 14.09 -11.60 -0.20
CA LEU A 439 14.33 -13.02 -0.07
C LEU A 439 15.61 -13.27 0.70
N LEU A 440 15.46 -13.81 1.90
CA LEU A 440 16.58 -14.21 2.75
C LEU A 440 16.86 -15.70 2.58
N ARG A 441 18.15 -16.05 2.59
CA ARG A 441 18.63 -17.44 2.54
C ARG A 441 18.06 -18.30 3.66
N ASN A 442 17.94 -17.74 4.86
CA ASN A 442 17.43 -18.38 6.08
C ASN A 442 17.08 -17.31 7.13
N ARG A 443 16.59 -17.73 8.30
CA ARG A 443 16.25 -16.83 9.43
C ARG A 443 17.13 -17.00 10.67
N LEU A 444 18.34 -17.56 10.51
CA LEU A 444 19.19 -17.91 11.66
C LEU A 444 19.63 -16.69 12.46
N ALA A 445 19.91 -15.56 11.80
CA ALA A 445 20.27 -14.31 12.47
C ALA A 445 19.13 -13.76 13.35
N PHE A 446 17.91 -13.71 12.79
CA PHE A 446 16.70 -13.35 13.54
C PHE A 446 16.47 -14.24 14.75
N ARG A 447 16.65 -15.57 14.58
CA ARG A 447 16.53 -16.54 15.69
C ARG A 447 17.55 -16.29 16.80
N ARG A 448 18.83 -16.06 16.45
CA ARG A 448 19.89 -15.75 17.43
C ARG A 448 19.66 -14.44 18.18
N LEU A 449 19.06 -13.46 17.51
CA LEU A 449 18.71 -12.16 18.10
C LEU A 449 17.37 -12.18 18.85
N GLY A 450 16.61 -13.28 18.77
CA GLY A 450 15.30 -13.41 19.43
C GLY A 450 14.23 -12.47 18.88
N ILE A 451 14.32 -12.05 17.60
CA ILE A 451 13.36 -11.12 16.99
C ILE A 451 12.74 -11.69 15.71
N ALA A 452 11.47 -11.41 15.47
CA ALA A 452 10.78 -11.64 14.20
C ALA A 452 10.37 -10.34 13.48
N ALA A 453 10.46 -9.21 14.18
CA ALA A 453 10.13 -7.88 13.68
C ALA A 453 10.96 -6.82 14.40
N ALA A 454 11.21 -5.69 13.74
CA ALA A 454 11.80 -4.54 14.39
C ALA A 454 11.25 -3.21 13.84
N GLN A 455 11.16 -2.21 14.72
CA GLN A 455 11.06 -0.81 14.32
C GLN A 455 12.48 -0.21 14.23
N ALA A 456 12.69 0.78 13.39
CA ALA A 456 13.99 1.43 13.19
C ALA A 456 13.80 2.94 12.95
N PRO A 457 13.46 3.72 13.99
CA PRO A 457 12.91 5.07 13.84
C PRO A 457 13.84 6.09 13.15
N GLY A 458 15.16 5.88 13.18
CA GLY A 458 16.12 6.74 12.49
C GLY A 458 16.66 6.19 11.16
N CYS A 459 16.09 5.09 10.66
CA CYS A 459 16.50 4.46 9.40
C CYS A 459 15.54 4.79 8.25
N LEU A 460 15.98 4.56 7.01
CA LEU A 460 15.13 4.71 5.82
C LEU A 460 13.90 3.81 5.90
N PHE A 461 14.10 2.50 6.11
CA PHE A 461 13.00 1.58 6.36
C PHE A 461 12.68 1.59 7.85
N THR A 462 11.58 2.22 8.24
CA THR A 462 11.25 2.43 9.65
C THR A 462 10.65 1.20 10.32
N ALA A 463 10.20 0.20 9.55
CA ALA A 463 9.73 -1.07 10.08
C ALA A 463 10.12 -2.25 9.19
N LEU A 464 10.38 -3.40 9.83
CA LEU A 464 10.62 -4.67 9.16
C LEU A 464 10.05 -5.85 9.92
N ARG A 465 9.69 -6.91 9.19
CA ARG A 465 9.03 -8.10 9.74
C ARG A 465 9.26 -9.33 8.88
N LEU A 466 9.68 -10.44 9.49
CA LEU A 466 9.61 -11.75 8.83
C LEU A 466 8.14 -12.06 8.51
N ASP A 467 7.89 -12.76 7.41
CA ASP A 467 6.52 -13.04 6.97
C ASP A 467 5.64 -13.71 8.05
N TRP A 468 4.32 -13.59 7.94
CA TRP A 468 3.38 -14.19 8.88
C TRP A 468 3.25 -15.69 8.58
N LYS A 469 2.94 -16.48 9.60
CA LYS A 469 2.65 -17.91 9.41
C LYS A 469 1.23 -18.06 8.86
N THR A 470 1.14 -18.47 7.60
CA THR A 470 -0.12 -18.73 6.92
C THR A 470 -0.03 -20.05 6.14
N ARG A 471 -1.05 -20.90 6.27
CA ARG A 471 -1.18 -22.15 5.50
C ARG A 471 -2.51 -22.20 4.75
N ILE A 472 -2.47 -22.13 3.43
CA ILE A 472 -3.67 -22.05 2.60
C ILE A 472 -3.42 -22.65 1.21
N GLY A 473 -4.31 -23.53 0.73
CA GLY A 473 -4.24 -24.05 -0.64
C GLY A 473 -2.93 -24.75 -1.01
N GLY A 474 -2.30 -25.43 -0.06
CA GLY A 474 -0.99 -26.08 -0.25
C GLY A 474 0.23 -25.15 -0.09
N TYR A 475 0.01 -23.83 0.08
CA TYR A 475 1.06 -22.89 0.43
C TYR A 475 1.36 -22.92 1.93
N ASP A 476 2.65 -22.91 2.29
CA ASP A 476 3.14 -22.66 3.65
C ASP A 476 4.25 -21.59 3.61
N SER A 477 3.98 -20.42 4.22
CA SER A 477 4.87 -19.26 4.20
C SER A 477 6.21 -19.50 4.90
N ILE A 478 6.25 -20.34 5.94
CA ILE A 478 7.43 -20.47 6.81
C ILE A 478 7.80 -21.93 7.02
N GLY A 479 8.94 -22.32 6.45
CA GLY A 479 9.53 -23.64 6.61
C GLY A 479 10.51 -23.74 7.78
N ARG A 480 11.52 -24.61 7.67
CA ARG A 480 12.57 -24.78 8.70
C ARG A 480 13.47 -23.54 8.82
N PRO A 481 14.16 -23.32 9.95
CA PRO A 481 14.99 -22.13 10.17
C PRO A 481 16.09 -21.90 9.13
N GLU A 482 16.62 -22.97 8.54
CA GLU A 482 17.67 -22.99 7.54
C GLU A 482 17.15 -22.77 6.11
N GLU A 483 15.82 -22.78 5.92
CA GLU A 483 15.18 -22.61 4.63
C GLU A 483 14.91 -21.12 4.32
N PRO A 484 14.82 -20.75 3.03
CA PRO A 484 14.52 -19.39 2.63
C PRO A 484 13.20 -18.84 3.20
N ILE A 485 13.20 -17.54 3.47
CA ILE A 485 12.07 -16.80 4.02
C ILE A 485 12.01 -15.38 3.42
N LEU A 486 10.83 -14.78 3.43
CA LEU A 486 10.66 -13.38 3.03
C LEU A 486 10.67 -12.45 4.25
N LEU A 487 11.33 -11.32 4.07
CA LEU A 487 11.33 -10.18 4.98
C LEU A 487 10.58 -9.02 4.31
N PHE A 488 9.57 -8.49 4.98
CA PHE A 488 8.88 -7.26 4.63
C PHE A 488 9.58 -6.07 5.26
N LEU A 489 9.70 -4.96 4.53
CA LEU A 489 10.13 -3.67 5.04
C LEU A 489 9.21 -2.56 4.52
N SER A 490 8.99 -1.52 5.32
CA SER A 490 8.24 -0.33 4.93
C SER A 490 9.04 0.95 5.09
N HIS A 491 8.91 1.85 4.13
CA HIS A 491 9.43 3.20 4.18
C HIS A 491 8.31 4.19 3.82
N VAL A 492 8.21 5.27 4.60
CA VAL A 492 7.30 6.39 4.35
C VAL A 492 8.13 7.67 4.32
N PRO A 493 8.20 8.38 3.18
CA PRO A 493 9.01 9.57 3.01
C PRO A 493 8.28 10.81 3.55
N CYS A 494 8.33 10.99 4.87
CA CYS A 494 7.76 12.18 5.52
C CYS A 494 8.75 13.37 5.46
N ALA A 495 8.24 14.59 5.65
CA ALA A 495 9.04 15.82 5.74
C ALA A 495 8.62 16.60 6.99
N PRO A 496 9.08 16.18 8.19
CA PRO A 496 8.58 16.72 9.46
C PRO A 496 8.64 18.25 9.53
N GLY A 497 7.62 18.86 10.14
CA GLY A 497 7.47 20.31 10.30
C GLY A 497 6.59 21.00 9.24
N LEU A 498 6.16 20.28 8.20
CA LEU A 498 5.14 20.78 7.24
C LEU A 498 3.76 20.21 7.55
N ASP A 499 2.70 20.81 6.98
CA ASP A 499 1.36 20.21 6.99
C ASP A 499 1.31 18.88 6.20
N GLN A 500 0.34 18.01 6.51
CA GLN A 500 0.24 16.68 5.93
C GLN A 500 0.30 16.66 4.39
N ARG A 501 -0.42 17.56 3.69
CA ARG A 501 -0.41 17.58 2.22
C ARG A 501 0.95 17.98 1.68
N SER A 502 1.59 18.96 2.29
CA SER A 502 2.93 19.39 1.90
C SER A 502 3.98 18.30 2.15
N GLN A 503 3.89 17.57 3.27
CA GLN A 503 4.74 16.40 3.53
C GLN A 503 4.59 15.33 2.44
N HIS A 504 3.35 14.99 2.06
CA HIS A 504 3.10 14.00 1.02
C HIS A 504 3.62 14.43 -0.35
N ARG A 505 3.50 15.71 -0.73
CA ARG A 505 4.07 16.23 -1.98
C ARG A 505 5.59 16.15 -1.99
N ALA A 506 6.24 16.53 -0.90
CA ALA A 506 7.69 16.40 -0.74
C ALA A 506 8.13 14.94 -0.81
N GLY A 507 7.43 14.05 -0.10
CA GLY A 507 7.68 12.62 -0.10
C GLY A 507 7.52 11.98 -1.48
N ARG A 508 6.48 12.34 -2.23
CA ARG A 508 6.28 11.93 -3.62
C ARG A 508 7.49 12.30 -4.49
N ALA A 509 7.95 13.54 -4.41
CA ALA A 509 9.10 14.02 -5.17
C ALA A 509 10.37 13.23 -4.80
N ALA A 510 10.61 13.01 -3.51
CA ALA A 510 11.75 12.22 -3.02
C ALA A 510 11.72 10.78 -3.55
N LEU A 511 10.57 10.10 -3.54
CA LEU A 511 10.46 8.75 -4.09
C LEU A 511 10.73 8.72 -5.58
N LEU A 512 10.15 9.63 -6.37
CA LEU A 512 10.36 9.68 -7.82
C LEU A 512 11.84 9.84 -8.18
N ALA A 513 12.59 10.60 -7.39
CA ALA A 513 14.03 10.81 -7.55
C ALA A 513 14.92 9.66 -7.03
N THR A 514 14.38 8.75 -6.20
CA THR A 514 15.17 7.66 -5.60
C THR A 514 15.25 6.45 -6.53
N SER A 515 16.47 6.04 -6.88
CA SER A 515 16.72 4.86 -7.72
C SER A 515 16.62 3.54 -6.95
N PHE A 516 16.56 2.43 -7.68
CA PHE A 516 16.61 1.09 -7.07
C PHE A 516 17.91 0.89 -6.28
N GLU A 517 19.05 1.27 -6.84
CA GLU A 517 20.38 1.10 -6.24
C GLU A 517 20.49 1.84 -4.92
N ALA A 518 19.84 3.00 -4.80
CA ALA A 518 19.78 3.76 -3.54
C ALA A 518 18.98 3.00 -2.48
N PHE A 519 17.80 2.47 -2.83
CA PHE A 519 17.01 1.63 -1.92
C PHE A 519 17.76 0.35 -1.51
N GLU A 520 18.35 -0.36 -2.47
CA GLU A 520 19.09 -1.58 -2.22
C GLU A 520 20.27 -1.33 -1.28
N ARG A 521 21.05 -0.29 -1.53
CA ARG A 521 22.21 0.06 -0.70
C ARG A 521 21.79 0.37 0.72
N ALA A 522 20.77 1.22 0.89
CA ALA A 522 20.25 1.58 2.20
C ALA A 522 19.70 0.37 2.95
N LEU A 523 18.96 -0.50 2.26
CA LEU A 523 18.41 -1.74 2.80
C LEU A 523 19.53 -2.69 3.26
N ARG A 524 20.51 -2.96 2.39
CA ARG A 524 21.64 -3.86 2.72
C ARG A 524 22.45 -3.34 3.90
N ASP A 525 22.75 -2.05 3.91
CA ASP A 525 23.46 -1.39 5.01
C ASP A 525 22.70 -1.49 6.33
N GLN A 526 21.41 -1.14 6.30
CA GLN A 526 20.54 -1.19 7.47
C GLN A 526 20.41 -2.61 8.02
N LEU A 527 20.17 -3.60 7.18
CA LEU A 527 20.08 -5.00 7.62
C LEU A 527 21.42 -5.51 8.15
N GLN A 528 22.55 -5.14 7.54
CA GLN A 528 23.87 -5.52 8.03
C GLN A 528 24.12 -4.97 9.44
N ARG A 529 23.85 -3.69 9.67
CA ARG A 529 24.05 -3.03 10.97
C ARG A 529 23.12 -3.59 12.04
N MET A 530 21.87 -3.89 11.68
CA MET A 530 20.87 -4.40 12.64
C MET A 530 21.08 -5.88 12.98
N LEU A 531 21.39 -6.72 11.99
CA LEU A 531 21.36 -8.17 12.13
C LEU A 531 22.75 -8.82 12.22
N GLY A 532 23.82 -8.05 11.99
CA GLY A 532 25.20 -8.55 11.93
C GLY A 532 25.64 -9.28 13.20
N ALA A 533 25.22 -8.82 14.39
CA ALA A 533 25.49 -9.50 15.66
C ALA A 533 24.85 -10.91 15.75
N GLY A 534 23.81 -11.18 14.96
CA GLY A 534 23.22 -12.51 14.76
C GLY A 534 23.97 -13.37 13.73
N GLY A 535 25.07 -12.87 13.15
CA GLY A 535 25.84 -13.51 12.09
C GLY A 535 25.26 -13.33 10.69
N PHE A 536 24.40 -12.32 10.48
CA PHE A 536 23.90 -11.94 9.17
C PHE A 536 24.99 -11.29 8.32
N GLU A 537 25.08 -11.69 7.06
CA GLU A 537 25.98 -11.09 6.07
C GLU A 537 25.17 -10.70 4.82
N ALA A 538 24.98 -9.41 4.58
CA ALA A 538 24.13 -8.88 3.51
C ALA A 538 24.49 -9.47 2.14
N ALA A 539 25.79 -9.59 1.83
CA ALA A 539 26.26 -10.17 0.58
C ALA A 539 25.88 -11.65 0.40
N ARG A 540 25.81 -12.42 1.49
CA ARG A 540 25.57 -13.89 1.48
C ARG A 540 24.09 -14.24 1.62
N ASP A 541 23.39 -13.50 2.47
CA ASP A 541 22.09 -13.90 3.00
C ASP A 541 20.92 -13.26 2.26
N ILE A 542 21.15 -12.16 1.52
CA ILE A 542 20.14 -11.57 0.63
C ILE A 542 20.24 -12.24 -0.74
N LEU A 543 19.16 -12.87 -1.17
CA LEU A 543 19.06 -13.61 -2.43
C LEU A 543 18.19 -12.90 -3.49
N GLY A 544 17.32 -11.99 -3.07
CA GLY A 544 16.40 -11.27 -3.94
C GLY A 544 15.82 -10.04 -3.25
N ILE A 545 15.52 -9.00 -4.03
CA ILE A 545 14.93 -7.75 -3.55
C ILE A 545 13.91 -7.26 -4.58
N THR A 546 12.71 -6.96 -4.09
CA THR A 546 11.71 -6.19 -4.83
C THR A 546 11.34 -4.97 -4.01
N VAL A 547 11.40 -3.78 -4.61
CA VAL A 547 10.98 -2.50 -4.01
C VAL A 547 9.76 -2.02 -4.76
N ASN A 548 8.59 -2.11 -4.13
CA ASN A 548 7.36 -1.55 -4.65
C ASN A 548 7.25 -0.10 -4.17
N ARG A 549 7.57 0.84 -5.06
CA ARG A 549 7.54 2.26 -4.80
C ARG A 549 6.20 2.84 -5.26
N TRP A 550 5.48 3.46 -4.35
CA TRP A 550 4.19 4.10 -4.59
C TRP A 550 4.26 5.60 -4.25
N PRO A 551 4.72 6.46 -5.17
CA PRO A 551 4.64 7.91 -5.00
C PRO A 551 3.19 8.41 -4.85
N HIS A 552 2.24 7.58 -5.29
CA HIS A 552 0.80 7.76 -5.18
C HIS A 552 0.16 6.55 -4.48
N GLY A 553 0.51 6.30 -3.22
CA GLY A 553 0.05 5.16 -2.41
C GLY A 553 -1.40 5.31 -1.94
N TYR A 554 -1.60 5.58 -0.65
CA TYR A 554 -2.94 5.66 -0.06
C TYR A 554 -3.75 6.85 -0.60
N ALA A 555 -5.07 6.69 -0.60
CA ALA A 555 -5.98 7.82 -0.73
C ALA A 555 -5.76 8.78 0.44
N TYR A 556 -5.96 10.08 0.22
CA TYR A 556 -5.90 11.06 1.30
C TYR A 556 -7.06 10.83 2.27
N GLU A 557 -6.75 10.73 3.55
CA GLU A 557 -7.72 10.86 4.62
C GLU A 557 -7.59 12.25 5.25
N TYR A 558 -8.72 12.89 5.51
CA TYR A 558 -8.74 14.21 6.13
C TYR A 558 -8.14 14.16 7.54
N ASN A 559 -7.26 15.12 7.80
CA ASN A 559 -6.53 15.24 9.05
C ASN A 559 -7.14 16.36 9.90
N PRO A 560 -7.66 16.07 11.10
CA PRO A 560 -8.33 17.07 11.94
C PRO A 560 -7.41 18.23 12.39
N LEU A 561 -6.08 18.10 12.26
CA LEU A 561 -5.13 19.19 12.55
C LEU A 561 -5.06 20.24 11.43
N PHE A 562 -5.35 19.87 10.19
CA PHE A 562 -5.07 20.68 9.00
C PHE A 562 -6.28 20.87 8.08
N ASP A 563 -7.28 20.01 8.22
CA ASP A 563 -8.47 19.96 7.37
C ASP A 563 -9.71 20.45 8.12
N PRO A 564 -10.59 21.22 7.46
CA PRO A 564 -11.89 21.53 8.02
C PRO A 564 -12.79 20.29 7.97
N ASP A 565 -13.80 20.29 8.84
CA ASP A 565 -14.93 19.39 8.70
C ASP A 565 -15.77 19.84 7.50
N TYR A 566 -15.96 18.97 6.52
CA TYR A 566 -16.76 19.25 5.34
C TYR A 566 -18.21 18.81 5.55
N PRO A 567 -19.21 19.65 5.22
CA PRO A 567 -20.59 19.21 5.12
C PRO A 567 -20.77 18.12 4.05
N PRO A 568 -21.76 17.22 4.18
CA PRO A 568 -22.07 16.21 3.16
C PRO A 568 -22.27 16.84 1.78
N GLY A 569 -21.54 16.33 0.78
CA GLY A 569 -21.61 16.79 -0.61
C GLY A 569 -20.68 17.96 -0.95
N GLU A 570 -20.03 18.56 0.05
CA GLU A 570 -19.10 19.69 -0.12
C GLU A 570 -17.62 19.29 -0.04
N ALA A 571 -17.32 18.08 0.44
CA ALA A 571 -15.96 17.60 0.52
C ALA A 571 -15.34 17.44 -0.89
N PRO A 572 -14.04 17.74 -1.09
CA PRO A 572 -13.39 17.63 -2.39
C PRO A 572 -13.55 16.29 -3.11
N HIS A 573 -13.55 15.17 -2.39
CA HIS A 573 -13.78 13.86 -2.99
C HIS A 573 -15.22 13.67 -3.50
N GLU A 574 -16.21 14.30 -2.87
CA GLU A 574 -17.62 14.23 -3.27
C GLU A 574 -17.95 15.13 -4.45
N ILE A 575 -17.39 16.35 -4.46
CA ILE A 575 -17.47 17.25 -5.61
C ILE A 575 -16.75 16.62 -6.80
N GLY A 576 -15.54 16.13 -6.57
CA GLY A 576 -14.68 15.57 -7.62
C GLY A 576 -15.28 14.32 -8.28
N ARG A 577 -15.94 13.44 -7.53
CA ARG A 577 -16.45 12.15 -8.03
C ARG A 577 -17.76 12.20 -8.80
N ARG A 578 -18.36 13.38 -8.97
CA ARG A 578 -19.64 13.54 -9.69
C ARG A 578 -19.54 13.02 -11.12
N ARG A 579 -20.58 12.37 -11.59
CA ARG A 579 -20.67 11.89 -12.98
C ARG A 579 -20.66 13.06 -13.97
N LEU A 580 -19.96 12.89 -15.10
CA LEU A 580 -19.94 13.81 -16.23
C LEU A 580 -20.46 13.12 -17.49
N GLY A 581 -21.70 13.39 -17.89
CA GLY A 581 -22.28 12.80 -19.10
C GLY A 581 -22.28 11.27 -19.01
N ARG A 582 -21.50 10.60 -19.87
CA ARG A 582 -21.34 9.14 -19.93
C ARG A 582 -20.10 8.62 -19.18
N ILE A 583 -19.48 9.48 -18.37
CA ILE A 583 -18.26 9.19 -17.61
C ILE A 583 -18.57 9.24 -16.11
N ALA A 584 -18.37 8.14 -15.40
CA ALA A 584 -18.38 8.10 -13.93
C ALA A 584 -16.96 7.94 -13.38
N ILE A 585 -16.75 8.38 -12.14
CA ILE A 585 -15.45 8.34 -11.47
C ILE A 585 -15.52 7.34 -10.32
N ALA A 586 -14.56 6.44 -10.24
CA ALA A 586 -14.42 5.46 -9.16
C ALA A 586 -12.97 5.42 -8.66
N ASN A 587 -12.73 4.65 -7.59
CA ASN A 587 -11.48 4.41 -6.84
C ASN A 587 -11.64 4.80 -5.35
N SER A 588 -10.61 4.52 -4.55
CA SER A 588 -10.54 4.90 -3.13
C SER A 588 -10.46 6.41 -2.90
N ASP A 589 -9.92 7.19 -3.85
CA ASP A 589 -9.83 8.65 -3.75
C ASP A 589 -11.23 9.29 -3.77
N ALA A 590 -12.17 8.71 -4.53
CA ALA A 590 -13.57 9.09 -4.54
C ALA A 590 -14.29 8.76 -3.21
N GLY A 591 -13.66 7.98 -2.33
CA GLY A 591 -14.16 7.70 -0.97
C GLY A 591 -13.36 8.40 0.14
N ALA A 592 -12.27 9.11 -0.19
CA ALA A 592 -11.30 9.66 0.77
C ALA A 592 -10.89 8.67 1.87
N ALA A 593 -10.71 7.40 1.50
CA ALA A 593 -10.38 6.32 2.43
C ALA A 593 -9.61 5.22 1.69
N ALA A 594 -8.45 4.82 2.21
CA ALA A 594 -7.48 3.97 1.48
C ALA A 594 -7.73 2.46 1.57
N TYR A 595 -8.98 2.06 1.86
CA TYR A 595 -9.35 0.69 2.17
C TYR A 595 -10.01 -0.04 0.99
N THR A 596 -9.98 -1.38 1.06
CA THR A 596 -10.47 -2.23 -0.03
C THR A 596 -11.99 -2.16 -0.19
N ASP A 597 -12.73 -2.04 0.91
CA ASP A 597 -14.17 -1.78 0.92
C ASP A 597 -14.51 -0.46 0.22
N SER A 598 -13.83 0.63 0.57
CA SER A 598 -14.00 1.94 -0.08
C SER A 598 -13.82 1.83 -1.60
N ALA A 599 -12.77 1.15 -2.07
CA ALA A 599 -12.57 0.93 -3.50
C ALA A 599 -13.72 0.16 -4.17
N ILE A 600 -14.28 -0.85 -3.51
CA ILE A 600 -15.41 -1.64 -4.03
C ILE A 600 -16.71 -0.83 -4.01
N ASP A 601 -16.98 -0.11 -2.93
CA ASP A 601 -18.21 0.67 -2.78
C ASP A 601 -18.25 1.83 -3.78
N GLN A 602 -17.11 2.49 -4.03
CA GLN A 602 -17.02 3.53 -5.06
C GLN A 602 -17.15 2.98 -6.48
N ALA A 603 -16.70 1.74 -6.73
CA ALA A 603 -16.93 1.06 -7.99
C ALA A 603 -18.42 0.76 -8.22
N HIS A 604 -19.10 0.24 -7.20
CA HIS A 604 -20.54 -0.02 -7.24
C HIS A 604 -21.32 1.28 -7.48
N ARG A 605 -21.02 2.34 -6.72
CA ARG A 605 -21.66 3.67 -6.92
C ARG A 605 -21.53 4.14 -8.37
N ALA A 606 -20.31 4.13 -8.92
CA ALA A 606 -20.07 4.60 -10.28
C ALA A 606 -20.84 3.78 -11.33
N VAL A 607 -20.94 2.45 -11.14
CA VAL A 607 -21.77 1.59 -11.99
C VAL A 607 -23.26 1.94 -11.87
N THR A 608 -23.76 2.13 -10.64
CA THR A 608 -25.17 2.53 -10.42
C THR A 608 -25.47 3.86 -11.11
N GLU A 609 -24.61 4.88 -10.96
CA GLU A 609 -24.79 6.19 -11.60
C GLU A 609 -24.89 6.12 -13.13
N LEU A 610 -24.21 5.17 -13.77
CA LEU A 610 -24.26 4.95 -15.22
C LEU A 610 -25.45 4.10 -15.67
N LEU A 611 -26.00 3.25 -14.78
CA LEU A 611 -27.16 2.41 -15.10
C LEU A 611 -28.50 3.15 -14.91
N THR A 612 -28.56 4.10 -13.98
CA THR A 612 -29.75 4.94 -13.75
C THR A 612 -29.81 6.17 -14.65
N ALA A 613 -28.93 6.20 -15.66
CA ALA A 613 -28.60 7.33 -16.51
C ALA A 613 -29.58 7.62 -17.64
#